data_AF-A0A1A8JUU7-F1
#
_entry.id   AF-A0A1A8JUU7-F1
#
_cell.length_a   1.000
_cell.length_b   1.000
_cell.length_c   1.000
_cell.angle_alpha   90.00
_cell.angle_beta   90.00
_cell.angle_gamma   90.00
#
_symmetry.space_group_name_H-M   'P 1'
#
loop_
_entity.id
_entity.type
_entity.pdbx_description
1 polymer ?
#
loop_
_entity_poly.entity_id
_entity_poly.type
_entity_poly.pdbx_seq_one_letter_code
_entity_poly.pdbx_strand_id
1 'polypeptide(L)' 'ANVPITKMDVNNLAMVMAPNCLRCQSDDPRVIFENTRKEMSFIRVLIQRLDTSFMDGIL' A
#
# COMPACT_ATOMS: atom_id res chain seq x y z
N ALA A 1 5.13 -18.73 1.15
CA ALA A 1 6.05 -17.91 0.32
C ALA A 1 5.44 -17.76 -1.06
N ASN A 2 4.68 -16.68 -1.29
CA ASN A 2 3.83 -16.57 -2.48
C ASN A 2 4.46 -15.71 -3.59
N VAL A 3 5.42 -14.85 -3.22
CA VAL A 3 6.16 -13.98 -4.15
C VAL A 3 6.76 -14.75 -5.34
N PRO A 4 7.34 -15.96 -5.19
CA PRO A 4 7.88 -16.70 -6.35
C PRO A 4 6.81 -17.10 -7.38
N ILE A 5 5.57 -17.30 -6.94
CA ILE A 5 4.42 -17.73 -7.76
C ILE A 5 3.74 -16.50 -8.39
N THR A 6 3.35 -15.53 -7.57
CA THR A 6 2.58 -14.35 -8.01
C THR A 6 3.43 -13.26 -8.64
N LYS A 7 4.74 -13.26 -8.38
CA LYS A 7 5.70 -12.18 -8.72
C LYS A 7 5.39 -10.84 -8.05
N MET A 8 4.53 -10.82 -7.03
CA MET A 8 4.13 -9.62 -6.32
C MET A 8 4.80 -9.61 -4.94
N ASP A 9 5.83 -8.79 -4.79
CA ASP A 9 6.39 -8.45 -3.49
C ASP A 9 5.57 -7.35 -2.79
N VAL A 10 5.94 -7.03 -1.55
CA VAL A 10 5.25 -6.01 -0.76
C VAL A 10 5.31 -4.62 -1.41
N ASN A 11 6.39 -4.29 -2.14
CA ASN A 11 6.51 -3.00 -2.82
C ASN A 11 5.56 -2.93 -4.03
N ASN A 12 5.50 -3.98 -4.84
CA ASN A 12 4.60 -4.09 -5.98
C ASN A 12 3.14 -3.97 -5.52
N LEU A 13 2.78 -4.66 -4.43
CA LEU A 13 1.45 -4.56 -3.84
C LEU A 13 1.13 -3.15 -3.33
N ALA A 14 2.05 -2.52 -2.60
CA ALA A 14 1.84 -1.16 -2.11
C ALA A 14 1.66 -0.14 -3.25
N MET A 15 2.42 -0.30 -4.34
CA MET A 15 2.34 0.58 -5.51
C MET A 15 0.96 0.52 -6.16
N VAL A 16 0.41 -0.69 -6.35
CA VAL A 16 -0.90 -0.86 -7.01
C VAL A 16 -2.06 -0.51 -6.08
N MET A 17 -1.91 -0.68 -4.76
CA MET A 17 -2.99 -0.42 -3.80
C MET A 17 -3.10 1.06 -3.39
N ALA A 18 -1.98 1.77 -3.26
CA ALA A 18 -1.95 3.18 -2.86
C ALA A 18 -2.96 4.08 -3.60
N PRO A 19 -3.01 4.13 -4.95
CA PRO A 19 -3.94 5.01 -5.67
C PRO A 19 -5.42 4.58 -5.58
N ASN A 20 -5.69 3.34 -5.17
CA ASN A 20 -7.05 2.83 -5.00
C ASN A 20 -7.58 3.11 -3.58
N CYS A 21 -6.69 3.10 -2.57
CA CYS A 21 -7.04 3.34 -1.17
C CYS A 21 -6.94 4.81 -0.77
N LEU A 22 -6.05 5.57 -1.42
CA LEU A 22 -5.73 6.95 -1.09
C LEU A 22 -5.80 7.80 -2.36
N ARG A 23 -6.22 9.05 -2.21
CA ARG A 23 -6.28 10.00 -3.31
C ARG A 23 -5.89 11.39 -2.82
N CYS A 24 -4.77 11.89 -3.31
CA CYS A 24 -4.38 13.29 -3.15
C CYS A 24 -5.45 14.22 -3.73
N GLN A 25 -5.85 15.25 -2.98
CA GLN A 25 -6.83 16.26 -3.42
C GLN A 25 -6.18 17.53 -4.00
N SER A 26 -4.85 17.58 -4.04
CA SER A 26 -4.12 18.72 -4.58
C SER A 26 -4.10 18.69 -6.11
N ASP A 27 -4.23 19.86 -6.73
CA ASP A 27 -4.03 20.04 -8.17
C ASP A 27 -2.57 20.41 -8.53
N ASP A 28 -1.73 20.83 -7.56
CA ASP A 28 -0.30 21.08 -7.81
C ASP A 28 0.44 19.75 -8.08
N PRO A 29 1.03 19.55 -9.28
CA PRO A 29 1.74 18.33 -9.63
C PRO A 29 2.86 17.97 -8.67
N ARG A 30 3.57 18.95 -8.11
CA ARG A 30 4.68 18.70 -7.17
C ARG A 30 4.18 18.06 -5.89
N VAL A 31 3.05 18.56 -5.37
CA VAL A 31 2.41 18.01 -4.17
C VAL A 31 1.87 16.61 -4.46
N ILE A 32 1.26 16.40 -5.64
CA ILE A 32 0.80 15.08 -6.06
C ILE A 32 1.97 14.09 -6.09
N PHE A 33 3.07 14.41 -6.76
CA PHE A 33 4.23 13.51 -6.85
C PHE A 33 4.83 13.17 -5.48
N GLU A 34 4.94 14.16 -4.59
CA GLU A 34 5.38 13.90 -3.22
C GLU A 34 4.43 12.99 -2.46
N ASN A 35 3.12 13.23 -2.57
CA ASN A 35 2.11 12.45 -1.85
C ASN A 35 2.00 11.04 -2.39
N THR A 36 2.11 10.80 -3.70
CA THR A 36 2.14 9.44 -4.27
C THR A 36 3.21 8.57 -3.59
N ARG A 37 4.40 9.14 -3.31
CA ARG A 37 5.47 8.42 -2.61
C ARG A 37 5.13 8.15 -1.14
N LYS A 38 4.51 9.12 -0.46
CA LYS A 38 4.07 8.99 0.94
C LYS A 38 2.94 7.96 1.08
N GLU A 39 1.97 7.97 0.18
CA GLU A 39 0.83 7.05 0.10
C GLU A 39 1.31 5.60 -0.09
N MET A 40 2.21 5.36 -1.05
CA MET A 40 2.82 4.04 -1.25
C MET A 40 3.57 3.57 0.01
N SER A 41 4.36 4.44 0.64
CA SER A 41 5.06 4.11 1.88
C SER A 41 4.08 3.77 3.02
N PHE A 42 2.98 4.50 3.13
CA PHE A 42 1.96 4.27 4.15
C PHE A 42 1.28 2.91 3.97
N ILE A 43 0.81 2.59 2.76
CA ILE A 43 0.24 1.26 2.46
C ILE A 43 1.25 0.15 2.76
N ARG A 44 2.52 0.34 2.40
CA ARG A 44 3.57 -0.64 2.69
C ARG A 44 3.68 -0.94 4.18
N VAL A 45 3.64 0.10 5.01
CA VAL A 45 3.67 -0.02 6.47
C VAL A 45 2.44 -0.80 6.97
N LEU A 46 1.24 -0.48 6.48
CA LEU A 46 0.04 -1.22 6.83
C LEU A 46 0.14 -2.71 6.48
N ILE A 47 0.59 -3.04 5.25
CA ILE A 47 0.76 -4.45 4.83
C ILE A 47 1.71 -5.22 5.77
N GLN A 48 2.77 -4.57 6.27
CA GLN A 48 3.78 -5.24 7.08
C GLN A 48 3.50 -5.25 8.58
N ARG A 49 2.75 -4.26 9.07
CA ARG A 49 2.71 -3.92 10.50
C ARG A 49 1.30 -3.74 11.06
N LEU A 50 0.26 -3.71 10.23
CA LEU A 50 -1.11 -3.65 10.73
C LEU A 50 -1.41 -4.93 11.52
N ASP A 51 -1.86 -4.75 12.76
CA ASP A 51 -2.33 -5.86 13.58
C ASP A 51 -3.64 -6.39 12.99
N THR A 52 -3.61 -7.67 12.61
CA THR A 52 -4.76 -8.39 12.05
C THR A 52 -5.29 -9.47 12.99
N SER A 53 -4.92 -9.46 14.28
CA SER A 53 -5.37 -10.47 15.25
C SER A 53 -6.90 -10.56 15.38
N PHE A 54 -7.64 -9.50 15.04
CA PHE A 54 -9.10 -9.56 14.98
C PHE A 54 -9.65 -10.50 13.90
N MET A 55 -8.85 -10.89 12.91
CA MET A 55 -9.23 -11.86 11.86
C MET A 55 -8.88 -13.31 12.25
N ASP A 56 -8.17 -13.54 13.36
CA ASP A 56 -7.81 -14.89 13.78
C ASP A 56 -9.09 -15.70 14.09
N GLY A 57 -9.24 -16.83 13.39
CA GLY A 57 -10.42 -17.71 13.47
C GLY A 57 -11.54 -17.41 12.47
N ILE A 58 -11.40 -16.36 11.65
CA ILE A 58 -12.29 -16.08 10.49
C ILE A 58 -11.71 -16.67 9.20
N LEU A 59 -10.39 -16.79 9.12
CA LEU A 59 -9.63 -17.27 7.97
C LEU A 59 -9.34 -18.78 8.01
#